data_AF-A0A8T3U1H4-F1
#
_entry.id   AF-A0A8T3U1H4-F1
#
_cell.length_a   1.000
_cell.length_b   1.000
_cell.length_c   1.000
_cell.angle_alpha   90.00
_cell.angle_beta   90.00
_cell.angle_gamma   90.00
#
_symmetry.space_group_name_H-M   'P 1'
#
loop_
_entity.id
_entity.type
_entity.pdbx_description
1 polymer ?
#
loop_
_entity_poly.entity_id
_entity_poly.type
_entity_poly.pdbx_seq_one_letter_code
_entity_poly.pdbx_strand_id
1 'polypeptide(L)'
;MKEKVNESNNKKVNKNIFEQYKKKAKKLSQNEKRVLALIILLIISAITFFLIIFNLIKGQEVSNEINKYTQARGVDKEHFERVRNSEEYKRMKIYTGEIIKSIVNKQYENVYNKLDKDYKEKYFNTLEEFKKYCENRLPENLVVIHNNIERIGEYYVLDVDLVNSENPRDIKSRRNVYFVFKEYKIEDYVFSFAKKSYVDEEKREEILNN
;
A
#
# COMPACT_ATOMS: atom_id res chain seq x y z
N MET A 1 18.74 -50.05 -53.44
CA MET A 1 18.45 -51.15 -52.47
C MET A 1 19.02 -50.89 -51.07
N LYS A 2 20.15 -50.17 -50.90
CA LYS A 2 20.77 -49.90 -49.59
C LYS A 2 20.04 -48.84 -48.72
N GLU A 3 19.27 -47.95 -49.32
CA GLU A 3 18.63 -46.82 -48.61
C GLU A 3 17.39 -47.22 -47.79
N LYS A 4 16.51 -48.08 -48.34
CA LYS A 4 15.34 -48.62 -47.63
C LYS A 4 15.69 -49.51 -46.42
N VAL A 5 16.89 -50.12 -46.43
CA VAL A 5 17.38 -50.96 -45.31
C VAL A 5 17.77 -50.08 -44.12
N ASN A 6 18.34 -48.90 -44.38
CA ASN A 6 18.77 -47.97 -43.34
C ASN A 6 17.60 -47.33 -42.59
N GLU A 7 16.54 -46.98 -43.30
CA GLU A 7 15.34 -46.37 -42.71
C GLU A 7 14.53 -47.35 -41.85
N SER A 8 14.44 -48.61 -42.28
CA SER A 8 13.83 -49.71 -41.50
C SER A 8 14.58 -49.97 -40.19
N ASN A 9 15.92 -50.00 -40.24
CA ASN A 9 16.76 -50.21 -39.08
C ASN A 9 16.65 -49.05 -38.07
N ASN A 10 16.64 -47.80 -38.54
CA ASN A 10 16.51 -46.63 -37.67
C ASN A 10 15.15 -46.58 -36.94
N LYS A 11 14.06 -46.93 -37.62
CA LYS A 11 12.72 -46.99 -37.02
C LYS A 11 12.61 -48.09 -35.97
N LYS A 12 13.30 -49.21 -36.17
CA LYS A 12 13.35 -50.35 -35.24
C LYS A 12 14.19 -50.04 -33.99
N VAL A 13 15.31 -49.33 -34.17
CA VAL A 13 16.17 -48.87 -33.06
C VAL A 13 15.43 -47.85 -32.19
N ASN A 14 14.76 -46.85 -32.77
CA ASN A 14 13.99 -45.85 -32.00
C ASN A 14 12.81 -46.47 -31.24
N LYS A 15 12.13 -47.47 -31.81
CA LYS A 15 11.06 -48.20 -31.11
C LYS A 15 11.58 -48.97 -29.90
N ASN A 16 12.77 -49.59 -30.01
CA ASN A 16 13.40 -50.30 -28.90
C ASN A 16 13.85 -49.37 -27.78
N ILE A 17 14.37 -48.20 -28.12
CA ILE A 17 14.78 -47.18 -27.14
C ILE A 17 13.56 -46.67 -26.37
N PHE A 18 12.45 -46.34 -27.06
CA PHE A 18 11.22 -45.88 -26.41
C PHE A 18 10.61 -46.94 -25.47
N GLU A 19 10.59 -48.22 -25.89
CA GLU A 19 10.15 -49.33 -25.04
C GLU A 19 11.08 -49.57 -23.84
N GLN A 20 12.39 -49.29 -23.98
CA GLN A 20 13.36 -49.37 -22.89
C GLN A 20 13.13 -48.28 -21.83
N TYR A 21 12.79 -47.05 -22.24
CA TYR A 21 12.43 -45.97 -21.31
C TYR A 21 11.07 -46.20 -20.65
N LYS A 22 10.07 -46.70 -21.40
CA LYS A 22 8.75 -47.07 -20.86
C LYS A 22 8.84 -48.19 -19.82
N LYS A 23 9.75 -49.15 -20.00
CA LYS A 23 10.02 -50.25 -19.04
C LYS A 23 10.70 -49.80 -17.74
N LYS A 24 11.22 -48.56 -17.65
CA LYS A 24 11.83 -48.01 -16.42
C LYS A 24 10.89 -47.16 -15.56
N ALA A 25 9.66 -46.90 -15.99
CA ALA A 25 8.65 -46.29 -15.13
C ALA A 25 8.11 -47.33 -14.14
N LYS A 26 8.74 -47.43 -12.97
CA LYS A 26 8.26 -48.29 -11.87
C LYS A 26 6.85 -47.80 -11.49
N LYS A 27 5.82 -48.64 -11.71
CA LYS A 27 4.46 -48.34 -11.22
C LYS A 27 4.54 -48.25 -9.70
N LEU A 28 4.26 -47.06 -9.15
CA LEU A 28 4.19 -46.88 -7.71
C LEU A 28 3.11 -47.83 -7.14
N SER A 29 3.48 -48.54 -6.09
CA SER A 29 2.56 -49.32 -5.27
C SER A 29 1.50 -48.41 -4.65
N GLN A 30 0.37 -48.99 -4.25
CA GLN A 30 -0.74 -48.24 -3.67
C GLN A 30 -0.33 -47.49 -2.38
N ASN A 31 0.61 -48.04 -1.62
CA ASN A 31 1.17 -47.41 -0.43
C ASN A 31 2.09 -46.24 -0.79
N GLU A 32 2.96 -46.38 -1.80
CA GLU A 32 3.81 -45.27 -2.27
C GLU A 32 2.98 -44.10 -2.84
N LYS A 33 1.85 -44.39 -3.49
CA LYS A 33 0.90 -43.35 -3.95
C LYS A 33 0.22 -42.62 -2.79
N ARG A 34 -0.16 -43.35 -1.72
CA ARG A 34 -0.73 -42.76 -0.51
C ARG A 34 0.28 -41.88 0.22
N VAL A 35 1.53 -42.34 0.35
CA VAL A 35 2.62 -41.55 0.95
C VAL A 35 2.88 -40.29 0.12
N LEU A 36 2.95 -40.40 -1.21
CA LEU A 36 3.13 -39.25 -2.09
C LEU A 36 1.98 -38.23 -1.96
N ALA A 37 0.74 -38.69 -1.86
CA ALA A 37 -0.42 -37.83 -1.65
C ALA A 37 -0.36 -37.07 -0.31
N LEU A 38 0.10 -37.73 0.76
CA LEU A 38 0.28 -37.11 2.07
C LEU A 38 1.38 -36.04 2.07
N ILE A 39 2.48 -36.28 1.35
CA ILE A 39 3.57 -35.31 1.19
C ILE A 39 3.09 -34.06 0.45
N ILE A 40 2.33 -34.24 -0.64
CA ILE A 40 1.76 -33.12 -1.40
C ILE A 40 0.81 -32.30 -0.53
N LEU A 41 -0.03 -32.96 0.29
CA LEU A 41 -0.97 -32.28 1.18
C LEU A 41 -0.26 -31.46 2.26
N LEU A 42 0.86 -31.97 2.80
CA LEU A 42 1.73 -31.23 3.72
C LEU A 42 2.37 -30.00 3.07
N ILE A 43 2.83 -30.12 1.83
CA ILE A 43 3.41 -28.98 1.10
C ILE A 43 2.37 -27.89 0.87
N ILE A 44 1.15 -28.26 0.47
CA ILE A 44 0.06 -27.31 0.25
C ILE A 44 -0.31 -26.60 1.57
N SER A 45 -0.37 -27.32 2.70
CA SER A 45 -0.68 -26.71 3.99
C SER A 45 0.42 -25.75 4.47
N ALA A 46 1.70 -26.08 4.21
CA ALA A 46 2.81 -25.19 4.52
C ALA A 46 2.79 -23.90 3.69
N ILE A 47 2.43 -23.99 2.40
CA ILE A 47 2.31 -22.82 1.51
C ILE A 47 1.16 -21.91 1.97
N THR A 48 -0.01 -22.48 2.29
CA THR A 48 -1.15 -21.67 2.75
C THR A 48 -0.86 -21.01 4.10
N PHE A 49 -0.21 -21.73 5.01
CA PHE A 49 0.24 -21.19 6.29
C PHE A 49 1.22 -20.03 6.09
N PHE A 50 2.21 -20.19 5.20
CA PHE A 50 3.17 -19.14 4.87
C PHE A 50 2.48 -17.88 4.31
N LEU A 51 1.52 -18.03 3.40
CA LEU A 51 0.77 -16.89 2.84
C LEU A 51 -0.06 -16.14 3.91
N ILE A 52 -0.65 -16.86 4.86
CA ILE A 52 -1.39 -16.26 5.97
C ILE A 52 -0.45 -15.47 6.88
N ILE A 53 0.69 -16.06 7.28
CA ILE A 53 1.70 -15.39 8.11
C ILE A 53 2.28 -14.17 7.39
N PHE A 54 2.60 -14.28 6.11
CA PHE A 54 3.12 -13.17 5.30
C PHE A 54 2.12 -12.00 5.20
N ASN A 55 0.83 -12.29 5.00
CA ASN A 55 -0.22 -11.27 5.00
C ASN A 55 -0.46 -10.66 6.38
N LEU A 56 -0.33 -11.43 7.46
CA LEU A 56 -0.41 -10.93 8.84
C LEU A 56 0.76 -9.99 9.17
N ILE A 57 1.99 -10.35 8.78
CA ILE A 57 3.19 -9.52 8.99
C ILE A 57 3.07 -8.20 8.22
N LYS A 58 2.70 -8.23 6.93
CA LYS A 58 2.46 -7.00 6.15
C LYS A 58 1.37 -6.11 6.75
N GLY A 59 0.28 -6.73 7.22
CA GLY A 59 -0.79 -6.00 7.91
C GLY A 59 -0.31 -5.39 9.23
N GLN A 60 0.57 -6.07 9.96
CA GLN A 60 1.20 -5.58 11.18
C GLN A 60 2.20 -4.46 10.92
N GLU A 61 3.01 -4.52 9.88
CA GLU A 61 3.94 -3.44 9.52
C GLU A 61 3.17 -2.15 9.18
N VAL A 62 2.12 -2.26 8.37
CA VAL A 62 1.23 -1.14 8.06
C VAL A 62 0.52 -0.64 9.32
N SER A 63 -0.01 -1.53 10.16
CA SER A 63 -0.65 -1.17 11.45
C SER A 63 0.32 -0.53 12.43
N ASN A 64 1.57 -0.99 12.50
CA ASN A 64 2.59 -0.47 13.42
C ASN A 64 3.12 0.89 12.94
N GLU A 65 3.29 1.09 11.63
CA GLU A 65 3.56 2.42 11.07
C GLU A 65 2.40 3.37 11.37
N ILE A 66 1.16 2.97 11.07
CA ILE A 66 -0.06 3.72 11.39
C ILE A 66 -0.09 4.10 12.89
N ASN A 67 0.10 3.14 13.79
CA ASN A 67 0.05 3.40 15.24
C ASN A 67 1.19 4.32 15.71
N LYS A 68 2.38 4.23 15.12
CA LYS A 68 3.53 5.09 15.45
C LYS A 68 3.31 6.55 15.05
N TYR A 69 2.67 6.80 13.92
CA TYR A 69 2.38 8.17 13.47
C TYR A 69 1.07 8.73 14.07
N THR A 70 0.15 7.85 14.51
CA THR A 70 -1.15 8.26 15.10
C THR A 70 -1.07 8.45 16.63
N GLN A 71 -0.13 7.80 17.34
CA GLN A 71 0.06 7.92 18.80
C GLN A 71 1.38 8.61 19.21
N ALA A 72 1.66 9.81 18.70
CA ALA A 72 2.56 10.72 19.42
C ALA A 72 1.75 11.50 20.47
N ARG A 73 1.59 10.94 21.68
CA ARG A 73 1.14 11.71 22.86
C ARG A 73 2.33 12.52 23.38
N GLY A 74 2.11 13.81 23.61
CA GLY A 74 3.09 14.72 24.22
C GLY A 74 3.76 15.64 23.21
N VAL A 75 3.32 16.91 23.19
CA VAL A 75 4.13 18.02 22.70
C VAL A 75 5.19 18.27 23.78
N ASP A 76 6.19 17.41 23.84
CA ASP A 76 7.30 17.47 24.78
C ASP A 76 8.53 16.92 24.05
N LYS A 77 9.72 17.39 24.41
CA LYS A 77 11.04 17.33 23.74
C LYS A 77 11.36 16.09 22.88
N GLU A 78 10.78 14.94 23.18
CA GLU A 78 10.85 13.72 22.38
C GLU A 78 10.28 13.89 20.95
N HIS A 79 9.23 14.70 20.76
CA HIS A 79 8.71 15.00 19.42
C HIS A 79 9.74 15.75 18.58
N PHE A 80 10.27 16.84 19.11
CA PHE A 80 11.28 17.66 18.44
C PHE A 80 12.51 16.83 18.06
N GLU A 81 13.01 15.99 18.97
CA GLU A 81 14.15 15.12 18.69
C GLU A 81 13.83 14.04 17.64
N ARG A 82 12.61 13.51 17.59
CA ARG A 82 12.20 12.57 16.53
C ARG A 82 12.16 13.23 15.16
N VAL A 83 11.67 14.47 15.07
CA VAL A 83 11.62 15.22 13.80
C VAL A 83 13.02 15.67 13.40
N ARG A 84 13.77 16.28 14.32
CA ARG A 84 15.14 16.79 14.10
C ARG A 84 16.11 15.73 13.60
N ASN A 85 16.08 14.54 14.18
CA ASN A 85 17.00 13.44 13.82
C ASN A 85 16.48 12.56 12.68
N SER A 86 15.36 12.94 12.05
CA SER A 86 14.80 12.17 10.94
C SER A 86 15.19 12.71 9.58
N GLU A 87 15.37 11.82 8.61
CA GLU A 87 15.56 12.16 7.21
C GLU A 87 14.36 12.94 6.66
N GLU A 88 14.58 13.75 5.63
CA GLU A 88 13.56 14.63 5.02
C GLU A 88 12.22 13.90 4.78
N TYR A 89 12.26 12.71 4.18
CA TYR A 89 11.05 11.92 3.91
C TYR A 89 10.29 11.49 5.16
N LYS A 90 11.00 11.17 6.24
CA LYS A 90 10.39 10.75 7.50
C LYS A 90 9.75 11.95 8.21
N ARG A 91 10.34 13.16 8.10
CA ARG A 91 9.69 14.40 8.58
C ARG A 91 8.37 14.64 7.86
N MET A 92 8.33 14.49 6.55
CA MET A 92 7.08 14.70 5.80
C MET A 92 5.98 13.71 6.22
N LYS A 93 6.32 12.43 6.45
CA LYS A 93 5.35 11.45 7.00
C LYS A 93 4.83 11.87 8.38
N ILE A 94 5.71 12.39 9.23
CA ILE A 94 5.33 12.91 10.56
C ILE A 94 4.36 14.08 10.39
N TYR A 95 4.69 15.08 9.57
CA TYR A 95 3.84 16.25 9.35
C TYR A 95 2.45 15.90 8.81
N THR A 96 2.37 14.98 7.83
CA THR A 96 1.06 14.49 7.35
C THR A 96 0.26 13.83 8.48
N GLY A 97 0.90 12.96 9.27
CA GLY A 97 0.24 12.32 10.42
C GLY A 97 -0.29 13.33 11.45
N GLU A 98 0.46 14.39 11.72
CA GLU A 98 0.05 15.47 12.62
C GLU A 98 -1.11 16.29 12.07
N ILE A 99 -1.09 16.64 10.78
CA ILE A 99 -2.18 17.34 10.12
C ILE A 99 -3.47 16.53 10.26
N ILE A 100 -3.42 15.22 9.93
CA ILE A 100 -4.58 14.33 10.06
C ILE A 100 -5.07 14.26 11.50
N LYS A 101 -4.16 14.10 12.47
CA LYS A 101 -4.51 14.05 13.88
C LYS A 101 -5.16 15.36 14.37
N SER A 102 -4.65 16.51 13.95
CA SER A 102 -5.23 17.80 14.30
C SER A 102 -6.61 17.99 13.68
N ILE A 103 -6.83 17.53 12.45
CA ILE A 103 -8.17 17.53 11.82
C ILE A 103 -9.14 16.66 12.62
N VAL A 104 -8.77 15.42 12.95
CA VAL A 104 -9.61 14.50 13.76
C VAL A 104 -9.93 15.11 15.14
N ASN A 105 -8.96 15.78 15.76
CA ASN A 105 -9.16 16.47 17.04
C ASN A 105 -9.83 17.85 16.91
N LYS A 106 -10.35 18.21 15.74
CA LYS A 106 -11.03 19.49 15.45
C LYS A 106 -10.16 20.73 15.69
N GLN A 107 -8.84 20.58 15.65
CA GLN A 107 -7.85 21.65 15.77
C GLN A 107 -7.61 22.32 14.40
N TYR A 108 -8.69 22.76 13.74
CA TYR A 108 -8.65 23.23 12.36
C TYR A 108 -7.80 24.49 12.17
N GLU A 109 -7.79 25.39 13.16
CA GLU A 109 -7.02 26.64 13.11
C GLU A 109 -5.52 26.38 12.96
N ASN A 110 -4.97 25.43 13.72
CA ASN A 110 -3.56 25.05 13.66
C ASN A 110 -3.16 24.57 12.25
N VAL A 111 -4.03 23.78 11.63
CA VAL A 111 -3.82 23.22 10.30
C VAL A 111 -3.98 24.30 9.22
N TYR A 112 -5.03 25.12 9.33
CA TYR A 112 -5.33 26.22 8.41
C TYR A 112 -4.21 27.26 8.37
N ASN A 113 -3.60 27.55 9.51
CA ASN A 113 -2.47 28.48 9.60
C ASN A 113 -1.22 27.97 8.88
N LYS A 114 -1.05 26.65 8.75
CA LYS A 114 0.04 26.00 8.01
C LYS A 114 -0.24 25.78 6.52
N LEU A 115 -1.46 26.09 6.04
CA LEU A 115 -1.73 26.06 4.61
C LEU A 115 -0.89 27.12 3.89
N ASP A 116 -0.33 26.70 2.76
CA ASP A 116 0.31 27.60 1.81
C ASP A 116 -0.61 28.78 1.49
N LYS A 117 -0.02 29.97 1.41
CA LYS A 117 -0.76 31.23 1.34
C LYS A 117 -1.62 31.29 0.08
N ASP A 118 -1.03 31.01 -1.08
CA ASP A 118 -1.71 31.11 -2.37
C ASP A 118 -2.77 30.01 -2.49
N TYR A 119 -2.49 28.81 -1.96
CA TYR A 119 -3.47 27.73 -1.89
C TYR A 119 -4.69 28.10 -1.02
N LYS A 120 -4.44 28.69 0.16
CA LYS A 120 -5.47 29.14 1.09
C LYS A 120 -6.35 30.22 0.45
N GLU A 121 -5.76 31.26 -0.12
CA GLU A 121 -6.48 32.32 -0.84
C GLU A 121 -7.29 31.79 -2.04
N LYS A 122 -6.81 30.72 -2.69
CA LYS A 122 -7.52 30.13 -3.83
C LYS A 122 -8.69 29.23 -3.44
N TYR A 123 -8.55 28.43 -2.38
CA TYR A 123 -9.48 27.32 -2.11
C TYR A 123 -10.23 27.39 -0.78
N PHE A 124 -9.72 28.16 0.19
CA PHE A 124 -10.22 28.27 1.55
C PHE A 124 -9.93 29.68 2.09
N ASN A 125 -10.68 30.67 1.63
CA ASN A 125 -10.44 32.07 2.00
C ASN A 125 -10.68 32.33 3.50
N THR A 126 -11.48 31.48 4.13
CA THR A 126 -11.79 31.56 5.55
C THR A 126 -11.55 30.23 6.26
N LEU A 127 -11.26 30.30 7.56
CA LEU A 127 -11.17 29.12 8.43
C LEU A 127 -12.48 28.29 8.40
N GLU A 128 -13.62 28.96 8.30
CA GLU A 128 -14.94 28.29 8.28
C GLU A 128 -15.13 27.47 7.00
N GLU A 129 -14.68 27.97 5.83
CA GLU A 129 -14.68 27.19 4.59
C GLU A 129 -13.79 25.95 4.68
N PHE A 130 -12.62 26.07 5.29
CA PHE A 130 -11.71 24.95 5.51
C PHE A 130 -12.33 23.91 6.45
N LYS A 131 -12.87 24.35 7.59
CA LYS A 131 -13.56 23.49 8.55
C LYS A 131 -14.70 22.73 7.91
N LYS A 132 -15.57 23.43 7.16
CA LYS A 132 -16.71 22.83 6.46
C LYS A 132 -16.23 21.81 5.40
N TYR A 133 -15.10 22.04 4.74
CA TYR A 133 -14.53 21.04 3.85
C TYR A 133 -14.08 19.79 4.60
N CYS A 134 -13.36 19.94 5.71
CA CYS A 134 -12.90 18.81 6.53
C CYS A 134 -14.08 17.98 7.05
N GLU A 135 -15.09 18.61 7.65
CA GLU A 135 -16.29 17.93 8.18
C GLU A 135 -17.14 17.31 7.05
N ASN A 136 -17.27 18.04 5.94
CA ASN A 136 -17.85 17.64 4.66
C ASN A 136 -17.34 16.31 4.09
N ARG A 137 -16.02 16.25 4.00
CA ARG A 137 -15.36 15.27 3.16
C ARG A 137 -14.74 14.21 4.03
N LEU A 138 -13.97 14.55 5.05
CA LEU A 138 -13.15 13.62 5.81
C LEU A 138 -14.00 12.83 6.82
N PRO A 139 -13.88 11.49 6.89
CA PRO A 139 -14.54 10.72 7.93
C PRO A 139 -14.00 11.10 9.32
N GLU A 140 -14.83 10.92 10.36
CA GLU A 140 -14.49 11.30 11.74
C GLU A 140 -13.27 10.54 12.28
N ASN A 141 -13.12 9.28 11.87
CA ASN A 141 -12.05 8.39 12.31
C ASN A 141 -11.07 8.14 11.15
N LEU A 142 -10.12 9.05 10.95
CA LEU A 142 -9.18 9.01 9.82
C LEU A 142 -7.83 8.39 10.19
N VAL A 143 -7.30 7.56 9.30
CA VAL A 143 -5.90 7.11 9.28
C VAL A 143 -5.28 7.45 7.93
N VAL A 144 -3.98 7.78 7.95
CA VAL A 144 -3.19 7.99 6.74
C VAL A 144 -2.32 6.78 6.43
N ILE A 145 -2.34 6.33 5.18
CA ILE A 145 -1.42 5.34 4.62
C ILE A 145 -0.55 6.06 3.61
N HIS A 146 0.77 5.98 3.75
CA HIS A 146 1.71 6.63 2.83
C HIS A 146 2.07 5.67 1.69
N ASN A 147 1.71 6.01 0.46
CA ASN A 147 1.95 5.18 -0.72
C ASN A 147 3.31 5.49 -1.34
N ASN A 148 3.58 6.77 -1.60
CA ASN A 148 4.81 7.23 -2.24
C ASN A 148 5.20 8.62 -1.75
N ILE A 149 6.49 8.95 -1.82
CA ILE A 149 7.02 10.27 -1.50
C ILE A 149 8.08 10.64 -2.53
N GLU A 150 7.91 11.79 -3.16
CA GLU A 150 8.84 12.31 -4.15
C GLU A 150 9.30 13.71 -3.77
N ARG A 151 10.54 14.04 -4.15
CA ARG A 151 11.10 15.39 -4.00
C ARG A 151 11.27 16.02 -5.38
N ILE A 152 10.66 17.19 -5.56
CA ILE A 152 10.72 17.98 -6.79
C ILE A 152 11.29 19.36 -6.43
N GLY A 153 12.61 19.50 -6.56
CA GLY A 153 13.32 20.69 -6.11
C GLY A 153 13.19 20.91 -4.60
N GLU A 154 12.53 22.01 -4.22
CA GLU A 154 12.24 22.38 -2.82
C GLU A 154 10.92 21.80 -2.28
N TYR A 155 10.17 21.09 -3.11
CA TYR A 155 8.86 20.56 -2.76
C TYR A 155 8.92 19.06 -2.49
N TYR A 156 8.12 18.60 -1.53
CA TYR A 156 7.87 17.19 -1.29
C TYR A 156 6.43 16.87 -1.66
N VAL A 157 6.22 15.88 -2.50
CA VAL A 157 4.90 15.40 -2.92
C VAL A 157 4.66 14.04 -2.31
N LEU A 158 3.61 13.92 -1.50
CA LEU A 158 3.25 12.70 -0.80
C LEU A 158 1.94 12.19 -1.37
N ASP A 159 1.96 11.00 -1.93
CA ASP A 159 0.78 10.23 -2.30
C ASP A 159 0.32 9.45 -1.06
N VAL A 160 -0.90 9.75 -0.58
CA VAL A 160 -1.47 9.11 0.60
C VAL A 160 -2.89 8.63 0.39
N ASP A 161 -3.22 7.51 1.01
CA ASP A 161 -4.60 7.07 1.17
C ASP A 161 -5.12 7.48 2.55
N LEU A 162 -6.22 8.21 2.56
CA LEU A 162 -6.99 8.51 3.77
C LEU A 162 -8.08 7.44 3.91
N VAL A 163 -8.08 6.73 5.04
CA VAL A 163 -8.96 5.58 5.28
C VAL A 163 -9.68 5.70 6.61
N ASN A 164 -10.84 5.06 6.73
CA ASN A 164 -11.51 4.94 8.02
C ASN A 164 -10.73 3.98 8.92
N SER A 165 -10.40 4.40 10.15
CA SER A 165 -9.66 3.60 11.12
C SER A 165 -10.38 2.32 11.53
N GLU A 166 -11.73 2.33 11.54
CA GLU A 166 -12.55 1.19 11.93
C GLU A 166 -12.57 0.09 10.86
N ASN A 167 -12.41 0.49 9.58
CA ASN A 167 -12.32 -0.45 8.48
C ASN A 167 -11.26 -0.06 7.43
N PRO A 168 -9.96 -0.17 7.77
CA PRO A 168 -8.86 0.26 6.88
C PRO A 168 -8.74 -0.56 5.58
N ARG A 169 -9.42 -1.72 5.54
CA ARG A 169 -9.43 -2.64 4.39
C ARG A 169 -10.54 -2.34 3.39
N ASP A 170 -11.48 -1.44 3.72
CA ASP A 170 -12.53 -1.05 2.78
C ASP A 170 -11.98 -0.10 1.71
N ILE A 171 -11.65 -0.67 0.56
CA ILE A 171 -11.15 0.03 -0.63
C ILE A 171 -12.15 1.10 -1.10
N LYS A 172 -13.46 0.92 -0.88
CA LYS A 172 -14.47 1.91 -1.29
C LYS A 172 -14.44 3.18 -0.44
N SER A 173 -13.96 3.08 0.80
CA SER A 173 -13.79 4.21 1.72
C SER A 173 -12.46 4.95 1.55
N ARG A 174 -11.52 4.37 0.80
CA ARG A 174 -10.20 4.97 0.58
C ARG A 174 -10.33 6.22 -0.27
N ARG A 175 -9.71 7.29 0.20
CA ARG A 175 -9.54 8.51 -0.59
C ARG A 175 -8.07 8.82 -0.76
N ASN A 176 -7.63 8.70 -2.00
CA ASN A 176 -6.31 9.07 -2.40
C ASN A 176 -6.17 10.59 -2.43
N VAL A 177 -5.13 11.13 -1.80
CA VAL A 177 -4.86 12.56 -1.69
C VAL A 177 -3.37 12.79 -1.87
N TYR A 178 -3.02 13.81 -2.66
CA TYR A 178 -1.65 14.30 -2.73
C TYR A 178 -1.46 15.45 -1.75
N PHE A 179 -0.49 15.34 -0.86
CA PHE A 179 0.00 16.46 -0.06
C PHE A 179 1.26 17.02 -0.70
N VAL A 180 1.39 18.34 -0.74
CA VAL A 180 2.59 19.02 -1.22
C VAL A 180 3.12 19.91 -0.11
N PHE A 181 4.37 19.67 0.30
CA PHE A 181 5.04 20.44 1.35
C PHE A 181 6.17 21.28 0.78
N LYS A 182 6.37 22.44 1.38
CA LYS A 182 7.61 23.21 1.31
C LYS A 182 8.12 23.43 2.73
N GLU A 183 9.26 22.81 3.06
CA GLU A 183 9.91 22.95 4.37
C GLU A 183 11.02 24.00 4.27
N TYR A 184 10.90 25.09 5.05
CA TYR A 184 11.92 26.13 5.13
C TYR A 184 13.01 25.76 6.14
N LYS A 185 12.57 25.23 7.29
CA LYS A 185 13.39 24.66 8.36
C LYS A 185 12.60 23.54 9.02
N ILE A 186 13.29 22.73 9.81
CA ILE A 186 12.62 21.68 10.60
C ILE A 186 11.50 22.32 11.44
N GLU A 187 10.28 21.77 11.30
CA GLU A 187 9.00 22.22 11.89
C GLU A 187 8.41 23.53 11.32
N ASP A 188 9.16 24.23 10.48
CA ASP A 188 8.75 25.43 9.74
C ASP A 188 8.48 25.08 8.27
N TYR A 189 7.21 24.80 7.99
CA TYR A 189 6.75 24.38 6.69
C TYR A 189 5.36 24.93 6.39
N VAL A 190 5.07 25.02 5.10
CA VAL A 190 3.72 25.20 4.56
C VAL A 190 3.34 23.99 3.72
N PHE A 191 2.05 23.74 3.61
CA PHE A 191 1.56 22.64 2.78
C PHE A 191 0.30 23.00 2.02
N SER A 192 0.07 22.25 0.96
CA SER A 192 -1.17 22.23 0.19
C SER A 192 -1.58 20.78 -0.04
N PHE A 193 -2.78 20.55 -0.54
CA PHE A 193 -3.24 19.21 -0.86
C PHE A 193 -4.21 19.22 -2.05
N ALA A 194 -4.38 18.09 -2.71
CA ALA A 194 -5.35 17.96 -3.79
C ALA A 194 -6.78 18.01 -3.22
N LYS A 195 -7.50 19.11 -3.45
CA LYS A 195 -8.90 19.29 -3.01
C LYS A 195 -9.87 18.28 -3.66
N LYS A 196 -9.55 17.82 -4.88
CA LYS A 196 -10.26 16.77 -5.63
C LYS A 196 -9.38 15.52 -5.70
N SER A 197 -9.91 14.36 -5.29
CA SER A 197 -9.22 13.08 -5.49
C SER A 197 -9.56 12.52 -6.88
N TYR A 198 -8.63 11.80 -7.51
CA TYR A 198 -8.84 11.14 -8.80
C TYR A 198 -10.05 10.16 -8.77
N VAL A 199 -10.32 9.58 -7.59
CA VAL A 199 -11.42 8.62 -7.36
C VAL A 199 -12.80 9.31 -7.37
N ASP A 200 -12.88 10.62 -7.10
CA ASP A 200 -14.14 11.36 -7.14
C ASP A 200 -14.66 11.61 -8.57
N GLU A 201 -13.82 11.49 -9.61
CA GLU A 201 -14.21 11.75 -11.01
C GLU A 201 -14.71 10.46 -11.71
N GLU A 202 -14.00 9.34 -11.64
CA GLU A 202 -14.41 8.12 -12.36
C GLU A 202 -15.67 7.46 -11.76
N LYS A 203 -15.80 7.35 -10.43
CA LYS A 203 -16.97 6.73 -9.79
C LYS A 203 -18.22 7.59 -9.84
N ARG A 204 -18.10 8.92 -9.91
CA ARG A 204 -19.26 9.81 -9.93
C ARG A 204 -19.94 9.81 -11.30
N GLU A 205 -19.18 9.70 -12.37
CA GLU A 205 -19.71 9.52 -13.72
C GLU A 205 -20.33 8.12 -13.91
N GLU A 206 -19.77 7.08 -13.30
CA GLU A 206 -20.33 5.72 -13.38
C GLU A 206 -21.64 5.54 -12.57
N ILE A 207 -21.83 6.31 -11.50
CA ILE A 207 -23.04 6.31 -10.66
C ILE A 207 -24.13 7.25 -11.22
N LEU A 208 -23.78 8.31 -11.96
CA LEU A 208 -24.75 9.22 -12.59
C LEU A 208 -25.25 8.72 -13.95
N ASN A 209 -24.53 7.80 -14.59
CA ASN A 209 -24.86 7.24 -15.89
C ASN A 209 -25.41 5.80 -15.83
N ASN A 210 -25.73 5.29 -14.63
CA ASN A 210 -26.43 4.02 -14.38
C ASN A 210 -27.61 4.24 -13.42
#